data_AF-A0A7S0TIJ4-F1
#
_entry.id   AF-A0A7S0TIJ4-F1
#
_cell.length_a   1.000
_cell.length_b   1.000
_cell.length_c   1.000
_cell.angle_alpha   90.00
_cell.angle_beta   90.00
_cell.angle_gamma   90.00
#
_symmetry.space_group_name_H-M   'P 1'
#
loop_
_entity.id
_entity.type
_entity.pdbx_description
1 polymer ?
#
loop_
_entity_poly.entity_id
_entity_poly.type
_entity_poly.pdbx_seq_one_letter_code
_entity_poly.pdbx_strand_id
1 'polypeptide(L)'
;GHDRAAAGIAALPRLPRVDITAENAQAAIEAEIEGCDAVVACLGSRQPSKKTRWLGIGSTKVVAAMKAKGVNRLVNLSSMGIGDDYLPSNGWKKFWWCFLRVVIPSALKD
;
A
#
# COMPACT_ATOMS: atom_id res chain seq x y z
N GLY A 1 -26.25 -16.56 -4.12
CA GLY A 1 -25.25 -16.08 -3.15
C GLY A 1 -24.42 -14.91 -3.65
N HIS A 2 -25.01 -13.93 -4.35
CA HIS A 2 -24.31 -12.73 -4.84
C HIS A 2 -24.70 -11.44 -4.08
N ASP A 3 -25.61 -11.54 -3.09
CA ASP A 3 -26.29 -10.37 -2.50
C ASP A 3 -25.76 -9.95 -1.10
N ARG A 4 -24.77 -10.67 -0.55
CA ARG A 4 -24.21 -10.35 0.78
C ARG A 4 -23.04 -9.36 0.74
N ALA A 5 -22.50 -9.04 -0.44
CA ALA A 5 -21.39 -8.10 -0.57
C ALA A 5 -21.83 -6.62 -0.64
N ALA A 6 -23.07 -6.34 -1.08
CA ALA A 6 -23.56 -4.97 -1.23
C ALA A 6 -24.07 -4.36 0.10
N ALA A 7 -24.59 -5.19 1.02
CA ALA A 7 -25.14 -4.73 2.29
C ALA A 7 -24.09 -4.25 3.31
N GLY A 8 -22.80 -4.56 3.10
CA GLY A 8 -21.71 -4.21 4.03
C GLY A 8 -21.06 -2.85 3.79
N ILE A 9 -21.27 -2.21 2.64
CA ILE A 9 -20.58 -0.94 2.29
C ILE A 9 -21.34 0.28 2.81
N ALA A 10 -22.65 0.17 3.02
CA ALA A 10 -23.51 1.29 3.40
C ALA A 10 -23.29 1.80 4.84
N ALA A 11 -22.60 1.03 5.70
CA ALA A 11 -22.39 1.36 7.11
C ALA A 11 -20.92 1.64 7.48
N LEU A 12 -20.00 1.64 6.50
CA LEU A 12 -18.61 1.95 6.81
C LEU A 12 -18.46 3.46 7.08
N PRO A 13 -17.86 3.86 8.22
CA PRO A 13 -17.56 5.26 8.48
C PRO A 13 -16.77 5.83 7.30
N ARG A 14 -17.10 7.07 6.93
CA ARG A 14 -16.51 7.75 5.78
C ARG A 14 -15.00 7.78 5.98
N LEU A 15 -14.25 7.00 5.19
CA LEU A 15 -12.82 6.89 5.33
C LEU A 15 -12.18 8.30 5.20
N PRO A 16 -11.42 8.75 6.20
CA PRO A 16 -10.77 10.04 6.14
C PRO A 16 -9.78 10.05 4.97
N ARG A 17 -9.89 11.10 4.15
CA ARG A 17 -8.97 11.31 3.03
C ARG A 17 -7.88 12.27 3.49
N VAL A 18 -6.66 11.76 3.58
CA VAL A 18 -5.49 12.54 3.94
C VAL A 18 -4.69 12.86 2.68
N ASP A 19 -4.42 14.14 2.44
CA ASP A 19 -3.42 14.55 1.47
C ASP A 19 -2.03 14.36 2.08
N ILE A 20 -1.32 13.33 1.63
CA ILE A 20 0.01 12.99 2.15
C ILE A 20 1.08 14.05 1.87
N THR A 21 0.79 15.05 1.02
CA THR A 21 1.71 16.14 0.71
C THR A 21 1.57 17.32 1.67
N ALA A 22 0.43 17.44 2.33
CA ALA A 22 0.16 18.51 3.29
C ALA A 22 1.04 18.39 4.54
N GLU A 23 1.36 19.53 5.16
CA GLU A 23 2.17 19.59 6.38
C GLU A 23 1.47 18.91 7.57
N ASN A 24 0.15 19.05 7.66
CA ASN A 24 -0.68 18.46 8.72
C ASN A 24 -0.99 16.96 8.51
N ALA A 25 -0.49 16.33 7.46
CA ALA A 25 -0.85 14.96 7.11
C ALA A 25 -0.46 13.96 8.21
N GLN A 26 0.67 14.18 8.90
CA GLN A 26 1.09 13.31 10.00
C GLN A 26 0.11 13.40 11.18
N ALA A 27 -0.28 14.62 11.60
CA ALA A 27 -1.24 14.82 12.68
C ALA A 27 -2.61 14.21 12.36
N ALA A 28 -3.04 14.28 11.10
CA ALA A 28 -4.27 13.60 10.65
C ALA A 28 -4.16 12.08 10.79
N ILE A 29 -3.00 11.48 10.47
CA ILE A 29 -2.78 10.04 10.64
C ILE A 29 -2.71 9.68 12.13
N GLU A 30 -2.05 10.50 12.95
CA GLU A 30 -1.93 10.31 14.40
C GLU A 30 -3.28 10.24 15.10
N ALA A 31 -4.22 11.10 14.72
CA ALA A 31 -5.58 11.10 15.27
C ALA A 31 -6.34 9.80 14.95
N GLU A 32 -6.11 9.22 13.77
CA GLU A 32 -6.80 8.02 13.31
C GLU A 32 -6.23 6.72 13.91
N ILE A 33 -4.92 6.69 14.20
CA ILE A 33 -4.26 5.51 14.78
C ILE A 33 -4.22 5.54 16.31
N GLU A 34 -4.81 6.57 16.94
CA GLU A 34 -4.83 6.68 18.39
C GLU A 34 -5.59 5.51 19.02
N GLY A 35 -4.95 4.85 20.00
CA GLY A 35 -5.51 3.67 20.65
C GLY A 35 -5.44 2.37 19.84
N CYS A 36 -4.82 2.37 18.65
CA CYS A 36 -4.63 1.15 17.86
C CYS A 36 -3.40 0.35 18.32
N ASP A 37 -3.52 -0.99 18.37
CA ASP A 37 -2.40 -1.89 18.70
C ASP A 37 -1.45 -2.16 17.52
N ALA A 38 -1.97 -2.06 16.30
CA ALA A 38 -1.26 -2.34 15.06
C ALA A 38 -1.81 -1.50 13.90
N VAL A 39 -0.96 -1.24 12.91
CA VAL A 39 -1.33 -0.56 11.66
C VAL A 39 -1.10 -1.50 10.49
N VAL A 40 -2.08 -1.58 9.59
CA VAL A 40 -1.95 -2.28 8.30
C VAL A 40 -1.88 -1.23 7.19
N ALA A 41 -0.70 -1.07 6.60
CA ALA A 41 -0.45 -0.12 5.52
C ALA A 41 -0.62 -0.81 4.16
N CYS A 42 -1.71 -0.47 3.46
CA CYS A 42 -1.99 -0.93 2.10
C CYS A 42 -1.81 0.20 1.07
N LEU A 43 -0.68 0.91 1.15
CA LEU A 43 -0.41 2.06 0.30
C LEU A 43 -0.21 1.61 -1.16
N GLY A 44 -0.98 2.19 -2.07
CA GLY A 44 -0.90 1.92 -3.50
C GLY A 44 -1.14 3.20 -4.31
N SER A 45 -0.46 3.33 -5.44
CA SER A 45 -0.70 4.44 -6.38
C SER A 45 -1.56 3.96 -7.55
N ARG A 46 -2.65 4.69 -7.82
CA ARG A 46 -3.44 4.51 -9.05
C ARG A 46 -2.82 5.19 -10.27
N GLN A 47 -1.71 5.93 -10.09
CA GLN A 47 -1.00 6.62 -11.16
C GLN A 47 0.40 6.00 -11.35
N PRO A 48 0.67 5.33 -12.48
CA PRO A 48 1.92 4.62 -12.73
C PRO A 48 3.16 5.49 -12.68
N SER A 49 3.09 6.70 -13.24
CA SER A 49 4.22 7.61 -13.42
C SER A 49 4.74 8.28 -12.14
N LYS A 50 4.03 8.16 -11.01
CA LYS A 50 4.42 8.80 -9.73
C LYS A 50 4.52 7.83 -8.54
N LYS A 51 4.56 6.52 -8.81
CA LYS A 51 4.51 5.43 -7.82
C LYS A 51 5.54 5.61 -6.68
N THR A 52 6.81 5.83 -7.00
CA THR A 52 7.90 5.79 -5.99
C THR A 52 7.86 6.95 -4.99
N ARG A 53 7.54 8.17 -5.46
CA ARG A 53 7.61 9.37 -4.62
C ARG A 53 6.51 9.39 -3.54
N TRP A 54 5.29 9.03 -3.90
CA TRP A 54 4.16 9.15 -2.97
C TRP A 54 4.09 8.04 -1.94
N LEU A 55 4.45 6.81 -2.34
CA LEU A 55 4.46 5.67 -1.43
C LEU A 55 5.53 5.85 -0.34
N GLY A 56 6.73 6.31 -0.70
CA GLY A 56 7.80 6.58 0.27
C GLY A 56 7.42 7.67 1.28
N ILE A 57 6.85 8.78 0.82
CA ILE A 57 6.38 9.87 1.69
C ILE A 57 5.26 9.39 2.61
N GLY A 58 4.27 8.67 2.07
CA GLY A 58 3.15 8.12 2.85
C GLY A 58 3.62 7.16 3.93
N SER A 59 4.45 6.17 3.57
CA SER A 59 5.01 5.21 4.54
C SER A 59 5.82 5.91 5.64
N THR A 60 6.61 6.92 5.28
CA THR A 60 7.41 7.69 6.26
C THR A 60 6.50 8.40 7.28
N LYS A 61 5.43 9.05 6.81
CA LYS A 61 4.48 9.74 7.68
C LYS A 61 3.69 8.78 8.57
N VAL A 62 3.31 7.60 8.06
CA VAL A 62 2.66 6.55 8.86
C VAL A 62 3.59 6.07 9.97
N VAL A 63 4.85 5.76 9.66
CA VAL A 63 5.83 5.32 10.67
C VAL A 63 6.09 6.42 11.71
N ALA A 64 6.17 7.68 11.29
CA ALA A 64 6.32 8.82 12.22
C ALA A 64 5.13 8.93 13.18
N ALA A 65 3.90 8.85 12.64
CA ALA A 65 2.68 8.87 13.44
C ALA A 65 2.63 7.68 14.43
N MET A 66 2.97 6.47 13.98
CA MET A 66 3.03 5.27 14.82
C MET A 66 4.00 5.45 15.99
N LYS A 67 5.18 6.02 15.73
CA LYS A 67 6.17 6.33 16.78
C LYS A 67 5.61 7.33 17.79
N ALA A 68 4.93 8.38 17.32
CA ALA A 68 4.34 9.41 18.19
C ALA A 68 3.23 8.84 19.10
N LYS A 69 2.48 7.84 18.61
CA LYS A 69 1.36 7.20 19.35
C LYS A 69 1.72 5.90 20.05
N GLY A 70 2.99 5.46 19.99
CA GLY A 70 3.47 4.24 20.65
C GLY A 70 3.01 2.93 19.99
N VAL A 71 2.59 2.96 18.73
CA VAL A 71 2.15 1.77 18.00
C VAL A 71 3.37 1.04 17.42
N ASN A 72 3.59 -0.21 17.83
CA ASN A 72 4.83 -0.93 17.55
C ASN A 72 4.71 -2.03 16.48
N ARG A 73 3.50 -2.26 15.94
CA ARG A 73 3.24 -3.33 14.96
C ARG A 73 2.79 -2.75 13.64
N LEU A 74 3.58 -2.95 12.59
CA LEU A 74 3.28 -2.54 11.22
C LEU A 74 3.20 -3.77 10.31
N VAL A 75 2.08 -3.91 9.59
CA VAL A 75 1.95 -4.82 8.45
C VAL A 75 1.94 -3.97 7.19
N ASN A 76 2.98 -4.08 6.35
CA ASN A 76 3.08 -3.31 5.12
C ASN A 76 2.84 -4.21 3.90
N LEU A 77 1.84 -3.88 3.08
CA LEU A 77 1.57 -4.57 1.83
C LEU A 77 2.49 -4.02 0.72
N SER A 78 3.38 -4.86 0.22
CA SER A 78 4.29 -4.55 -0.89
C SER A 78 4.10 -5.52 -2.06
N SER A 79 4.73 -5.21 -3.20
CA SER A 79 4.81 -6.09 -4.37
C SER A 79 6.21 -6.69 -4.47
N MET A 80 6.30 -7.91 -5.00
CA MET A 80 7.56 -8.55 -5.38
C MET A 80 8.33 -7.66 -6.36
N GLY A 81 9.64 -7.43 -6.13
CA GLY A 81 10.47 -6.51 -6.92
C GLY A 81 10.52 -5.07 -6.40
N ILE A 82 10.18 -4.81 -5.13
CA ILE A 82 10.41 -3.52 -4.47
C ILE A 82 11.87 -3.41 -4.01
N GLY A 83 12.53 -2.28 -4.30
CA GLY A 83 13.93 -2.06 -3.92
C GLY A 83 14.86 -3.06 -4.61
N ASP A 84 15.72 -3.71 -3.84
CA ASP A 84 16.67 -4.74 -4.32
C ASP A 84 16.11 -6.16 -4.23
N ASP A 85 14.81 -6.32 -3.95
CA ASP A 85 14.14 -7.62 -3.77
C ASP A 85 13.81 -8.29 -5.11
N TYR A 86 14.82 -8.36 -5.98
CA TYR A 86 14.78 -9.09 -7.24
C TYR A 86 15.28 -10.52 -7.01
N LEU A 87 14.50 -11.50 -7.45
CA LEU A 87 14.98 -12.88 -7.55
C LEU A 87 16.33 -12.90 -8.30
N PRO A 88 17.33 -13.66 -7.81
CA PRO A 88 18.63 -13.80 -8.47
C PRO A 88 18.41 -14.17 -9.95
N SER A 89 19.28 -13.70 -10.84
CA SER A 89 19.13 -13.81 -12.30
C SER A 89 19.35 -15.23 -12.85
N ASN A 90 18.86 -16.25 -12.17
CA ASN A 90 18.83 -17.62 -12.68
C ASN A 90 17.61 -17.83 -13.61
N GLY A 91 17.66 -18.87 -14.46
CA GLY A 91 16.75 -19.10 -15.59
C GLY A 91 15.24 -19.05 -15.28
N TRP A 92 14.86 -19.10 -14.01
CA TRP A 92 13.53 -18.81 -13.51
C TRP A 92 13.01 -17.44 -13.94
N LYS A 93 13.87 -16.41 -14.04
CA LYS A 93 13.46 -15.05 -14.49
C LYS A 93 12.98 -15.03 -15.93
N LYS A 94 13.60 -15.82 -16.82
CA LYS A 94 13.16 -15.97 -18.23
C LYS A 94 11.86 -16.75 -18.32
N PHE A 95 11.74 -17.81 -17.52
CA PHE A 95 10.52 -18.60 -17.44
C PHE A 95 9.33 -17.78 -16.88
N TRP A 96 9.54 -17.05 -15.79
CA TRP A 96 8.53 -16.21 -15.15
C TRP A 96 8.16 -15.00 -16.02
N TRP A 97 9.10 -14.41 -16.76
CA TRP A 97 8.82 -13.40 -17.78
C TRP A 97 7.95 -13.95 -18.90
N CYS A 98 8.26 -15.12 -19.46
CA CYS A 98 7.43 -15.78 -20.47
C CYS A 98 6.04 -16.13 -19.92
N PHE A 99 5.96 -16.64 -18.69
CA PHE A 99 4.72 -17.00 -18.02
C PHE A 99 3.83 -15.78 -17.78
N LEU A 100 4.36 -14.69 -17.22
CA LEU A 100 3.61 -13.44 -17.06
C LEU A 100 3.16 -12.86 -18.40
N ARG A 101 3.98 -12.98 -19.47
CA ARG A 101 3.62 -12.55 -20.82
C ARG A 101 2.36 -13.22 -21.34
N VAL A 102 2.13 -14.48 -20.96
CA VAL A 102 1.02 -15.30 -21.45
C VAL A 102 -0.20 -15.20 -20.52
N VAL A 103 0.02 -15.21 -19.20
CA VAL A 103 -1.06 -15.27 -18.20
C VAL A 103 -1.58 -13.89 -17.81
N ILE A 104 -0.73 -12.86 -17.83
CA ILE A 104 -1.10 -11.47 -17.45
C ILE A 104 -0.58 -10.49 -18.51
N PRO A 105 -1.19 -10.46 -19.72
CA PRO A 105 -0.79 -9.51 -20.77
C PRO A 105 -0.97 -8.04 -20.36
N SER A 106 -1.74 -7.75 -19.30
CA SER A 106 -1.89 -6.40 -18.75
C SER A 106 -0.67 -5.91 -17.97
N ALA A 107 0.23 -6.81 -17.52
CA ALA A 107 1.44 -6.43 -16.79
C ALA A 107 2.52 -5.81 -17.69
N LEU A 108 2.34 -5.87 -19.02
CA LEU A 108 3.26 -5.34 -20.03
C LEU A 108 2.76 -4.08 -20.73
N LYS A 109 1.60 -3.55 -20.32
CA LYS A 109 0.94 -2.40 -20.96
C LYS A 109 1.18 -1.06 -20.26
N ASP A 110 2.04 -1.02 -19.24
CA ASP A 110 2.51 0.21 -18.59
C ASP A 110 3.92 0.58 -19.08
#